data_AF-A0A800IEQ2-F1
#
_entry.id   AF-A0A800IEQ2-F1
#
_cell.length_a   1.000
_cell.length_b   1.000
_cell.length_c   1.000
_cell.angle_alpha   90.00
_cell.angle_beta   90.00
_cell.angle_gamma   90.00
#
_symmetry.space_group_name_H-M   'P 1'
#
loop_
_entity.id
_entity.type
_entity.pdbx_description
1 polymer ?
#
loop_
_entity_poly.entity_id
_entity_poly.type
_entity_poly.pdbx_seq_one_letter_code
_entity_poly.pdbx_strand_id
1 'polypeptide(L)'
;MPTSLKTLAAQAAACKKCDLARTRTQVVFGDGNPKAAVFFVGEGPGATEDLEGVPFIGRSGKLLQRLIEEELGLSRQDCYIANVVKCRPPENRDPKSEEIEACQPYLLAQIEAINPTVIVPLGNFASRLLLETRTGITKLRGQNYQYLGRHLVPTFHPAAALRGGVKVLDHMREDFVRIKELVEAPC
;
A
#
# COMPACT_ATOMS: atom_id res chain seq x y z
N MET A 1 16.08 19.46 -5.62
CA MET A 1 14.71 19.83 -5.21
C MET A 1 13.93 18.54 -5.07
N PRO A 2 13.32 18.22 -3.91
CA PRO A 2 12.49 17.03 -3.80
C PRO A 2 11.33 17.12 -4.80
N THR A 3 11.12 16.06 -5.58
CA THR A 3 10.07 16.01 -6.60
C THR A 3 8.71 15.99 -5.89
N SER A 4 7.85 16.97 -6.15
CA SER A 4 6.51 17.00 -5.53
C SER A 4 5.68 15.79 -5.97
N LEU A 5 4.78 15.31 -5.09
CA LEU A 5 3.85 14.22 -5.43
C LEU A 5 3.05 14.50 -6.71
N LYS A 6 2.69 15.76 -6.97
CA LYS A 6 2.03 16.17 -8.21
C LYS A 6 2.90 15.91 -9.45
N THR A 7 4.20 16.19 -9.36
CA THR A 7 5.13 15.94 -10.46
C THR A 7 5.35 14.43 -10.65
N LEU A 8 5.49 13.67 -9.56
CA LEU A 8 5.59 12.21 -9.62
C LEU A 8 4.33 11.58 -10.24
N ALA A 9 3.14 12.07 -9.88
CA ALA A 9 1.87 11.60 -10.44
C ALA A 9 1.79 11.85 -11.96
N ALA A 10 2.18 13.04 -12.42
CA ALA A 10 2.21 13.36 -13.85
C ALA A 10 3.20 12.47 -14.62
N GLN A 11 4.38 12.20 -14.05
CA GLN A 11 5.36 11.27 -14.62
C GLN A 11 4.83 9.83 -14.65
N ALA A 12 4.15 9.39 -13.58
CA ALA A 12 3.57 8.07 -13.51
C ALA A 12 2.46 7.88 -14.56
N ALA A 13 1.59 8.88 -14.75
CA ALA A 13 0.50 8.85 -15.73
C ALA A 13 0.99 8.60 -17.18
N ALA A 14 2.14 9.19 -17.53
CA ALA A 14 2.77 9.01 -18.84
C ALA A 14 3.69 7.76 -18.94
N CYS A 15 3.89 7.00 -17.86
CA CYS A 15 4.87 5.93 -17.78
C CYS A 15 4.55 4.78 -18.76
N LYS A 16 5.59 4.31 -19.48
CA LYS A 16 5.54 3.12 -20.37
C LYS A 16 6.68 2.13 -20.10
N LYS A 17 7.22 2.13 -18.88
CA LYS A 17 8.42 1.35 -18.52
C LYS A 17 8.21 -0.17 -18.41
N CYS A 18 6.96 -0.65 -18.38
CA CYS A 18 6.62 -2.07 -18.39
C CYS A 18 5.33 -2.34 -19.17
N ASP A 19 5.05 -3.61 -19.45
CA ASP A 19 3.93 -4.03 -20.30
C ASP A 19 2.55 -3.74 -19.72
N LEU A 20 2.44 -3.49 -18.41
CA LEU A 20 1.17 -3.07 -17.79
C LEU A 20 0.64 -1.75 -18.36
N ALA A 21 1.51 -0.92 -18.95
CA ALA A 21 1.10 0.30 -19.62
C ALA A 21 0.23 0.07 -20.86
N ARG A 22 0.27 -1.14 -21.44
CA ARG A 22 -0.48 -1.48 -22.65
C ARG A 22 -1.95 -1.81 -22.36
N THR A 23 -2.26 -2.23 -21.14
CA THR A 23 -3.56 -2.81 -20.79
C THR A 23 -4.34 -2.02 -19.75
N ARG A 24 -3.70 -1.08 -19.03
CA ARG A 24 -4.39 -0.22 -18.07
C ARG A 24 -5.36 0.72 -18.78
N THR A 25 -6.45 1.06 -18.11
CA THR A 25 -7.29 2.21 -18.50
C THR A 25 -6.61 3.50 -18.06
N GLN A 26 -6.14 3.54 -16.81
CA GLN A 26 -5.36 4.66 -16.30
C GLN A 26 -4.39 4.21 -15.20
N VAL A 27 -3.53 5.14 -14.78
CA VAL A 27 -2.59 4.90 -13.67
C VAL A 27 -3.28 5.19 -12.35
N VAL A 28 -3.16 4.26 -11.42
CA VAL A 28 -3.61 4.42 -10.03
C VAL A 28 -2.38 4.75 -9.18
N PHE A 29 -2.07 6.04 -9.10
CA PHE A 29 -0.82 6.52 -8.49
C PHE A 29 -0.79 6.34 -6.96
N GLY A 30 -1.84 6.81 -6.30
CA GLY A 30 -1.98 6.89 -4.85
C GLY A 30 -2.99 7.97 -4.50
N ASP A 31 -3.56 7.90 -3.29
CA ASP A 31 -4.64 8.79 -2.84
C ASP A 31 -4.54 9.04 -1.33
N GLY A 32 -4.97 10.22 -0.88
CA GLY A 32 -4.97 10.64 0.53
C GLY A 32 -4.04 11.80 0.87
N ASN A 33 -3.75 11.98 2.16
CA ASN A 33 -3.01 13.13 2.67
C ASN A 33 -1.51 13.07 2.31
N PRO A 34 -0.95 14.10 1.63
CA PRO A 34 0.47 14.14 1.25
C PRO A 34 1.43 14.29 2.45
N LYS A 35 0.90 14.49 3.66
CA LYS A 35 1.63 14.56 4.94
C LYS A 35 1.12 13.51 5.94
N ALA A 36 0.55 12.41 5.45
CA ALA A 36 0.01 11.37 6.30
C ALA A 36 1.09 10.73 7.20
N ALA A 37 0.75 10.50 8.47
CA ALA A 37 1.60 9.73 9.39
C ALA A 37 1.58 8.22 9.06
N VAL A 38 0.52 7.74 8.39
CA VAL A 38 0.34 6.32 8.01
C VAL A 38 0.23 6.20 6.50
N PHE A 39 1.06 5.34 5.92
CA PHE A 39 1.06 5.03 4.49
C PHE A 39 0.80 3.53 4.25
N PHE A 40 -0.38 3.18 3.73
CA PHE A 40 -0.72 1.82 3.31
C PHE A 40 -0.23 1.50 1.89
N VAL A 41 0.39 0.33 1.73
CA VAL A 41 0.94 -0.14 0.45
C VAL A 41 0.39 -1.52 0.10
N GLY A 42 -0.46 -1.59 -0.93
CA GLY A 42 -0.96 -2.84 -1.49
C GLY A 42 -0.12 -3.40 -2.64
N GLU A 43 -0.67 -4.40 -3.32
CA GLU A 43 -0.01 -5.08 -4.44
C GLU A 43 -0.15 -4.31 -5.75
N GLY A 44 -1.39 -4.13 -6.23
CA GLY A 44 -1.70 -3.53 -7.51
C GLY A 44 -3.17 -3.15 -7.62
N PRO A 45 -3.57 -2.36 -8.63
CA PRO A 45 -4.96 -1.98 -8.83
C PRO A 45 -5.81 -3.14 -9.33
N GLY A 46 -7.06 -3.20 -8.87
CA GLY A 46 -8.10 -4.05 -9.45
C GLY A 46 -8.84 -3.36 -10.60
N ALA A 47 -9.89 -4.03 -11.11
CA ALA A 47 -10.69 -3.52 -12.23
C ALA A 47 -11.35 -2.17 -11.93
N THR A 48 -11.95 -2.01 -10.75
CA THR A 48 -12.62 -0.77 -10.36
C THR A 48 -11.60 0.35 -10.15
N GLU A 49 -10.48 0.05 -9.49
CA GLU A 49 -9.40 1.02 -9.27
C GLU A 49 -8.82 1.51 -10.61
N ASP A 50 -8.64 0.63 -11.60
CA ASP A 50 -8.17 0.99 -12.94
C ASP A 50 -9.14 1.91 -13.70
N LEU A 51 -10.44 1.73 -13.50
CA LEU A 51 -11.46 2.58 -14.13
C LEU A 51 -11.59 3.94 -13.46
N GLU A 52 -11.40 4.03 -12.14
CA GLU A 52 -11.60 5.27 -11.38
C GLU A 52 -10.30 6.03 -11.09
N GLY A 53 -9.14 5.38 -11.20
CA GLY A 53 -7.85 5.99 -10.89
C GLY A 53 -7.53 6.07 -9.38
N VAL A 54 -8.39 5.52 -8.52
CA VAL A 54 -8.28 5.61 -7.06
C VAL A 54 -8.00 4.22 -6.47
N PRO A 55 -6.98 4.05 -5.60
CA PRO A 55 -6.62 2.75 -5.04
C PRO A 55 -7.60 2.28 -3.97
N PHE A 56 -7.80 0.97 -3.82
CA PHE A 56 -8.60 0.38 -2.72
C PHE A 56 -10.02 0.97 -2.61
N ILE A 57 -10.81 0.90 -3.68
CA ILE A 57 -12.22 1.33 -3.69
C ILE A 57 -13.20 0.15 -3.85
N GLY A 58 -12.68 -1.02 -4.23
CA GLY A 58 -13.43 -2.27 -4.24
C GLY A 58 -13.70 -2.85 -2.84
N ARG A 59 -14.11 -4.12 -2.79
CA ARG A 59 -14.48 -4.82 -1.53
C ARG A 59 -13.34 -4.85 -0.49
N SER A 60 -12.12 -5.12 -0.93
CA SER A 60 -10.92 -5.08 -0.07
C SER A 60 -10.67 -3.67 0.47
N GLY A 61 -10.94 -2.65 -0.34
CA GLY A 61 -10.84 -1.25 0.04
C GLY A 61 -11.83 -0.84 1.13
N LYS A 62 -13.08 -1.26 1.01
CA LYS A 62 -14.11 -1.02 2.04
C LYS A 62 -13.73 -1.66 3.38
N LEU A 63 -13.17 -2.87 3.35
CA LEU A 63 -12.67 -3.52 4.55
C LEU A 63 -11.48 -2.76 5.16
N LEU A 64 -10.54 -2.32 4.33
CA LEU A 64 -9.40 -1.51 4.78
C LEU A 64 -9.88 -0.22 5.43
N GLN A 65 -10.80 0.50 4.79
CA GLN A 65 -11.39 1.73 5.33
C GLN A 65 -12.01 1.48 6.71
N ARG A 66 -12.81 0.43 6.86
CA ARG A 66 -13.40 0.07 8.15
C ARG A 66 -12.35 -0.17 9.23
N LEU A 67 -11.26 -0.88 8.90
CA LEU A 67 -10.18 -1.13 9.86
C LEU A 67 -9.43 0.16 10.25
N ILE A 68 -9.22 1.07 9.30
CA ILE A 68 -8.62 2.39 9.58
C ILE A 68 -9.52 3.16 10.56
N GLU A 69 -10.83 3.20 10.30
CA GLU A 69 -11.80 3.91 11.14
C GLU A 69 -11.92 3.28 12.54
N GLU A 70 -12.09 1.96 12.63
CA GLU A 70 -12.33 1.26 13.89
C GLU A 70 -11.10 1.19 14.79
N GLU A 71 -9.92 0.91 14.23
CA GLU A 71 -8.71 0.62 15.03
C GLU A 71 -7.79 1.83 15.19
N LEU A 72 -7.71 2.70 14.16
CA LEU A 72 -6.85 3.88 14.21
C LEU A 72 -7.61 5.14 14.61
N GLY A 73 -8.94 5.16 14.50
CA GLY A 73 -9.73 6.37 14.68
C GLY A 73 -9.47 7.43 13.62
N LEU A 74 -8.93 7.02 12.47
CA LEU A 74 -8.61 7.87 11.33
C LEU A 74 -9.63 7.67 10.22
N SER A 75 -9.75 8.65 9.32
CA SER A 75 -10.41 8.45 8.05
C SER A 75 -9.40 8.00 6.99
N ARG A 76 -9.91 7.50 5.86
CA ARG A 76 -9.08 7.24 4.67
C ARG A 76 -8.27 8.48 4.25
N GLN A 77 -8.85 9.67 4.38
CA GLN A 77 -8.23 10.93 3.94
C GLN A 77 -7.09 11.37 4.84
N ASP A 78 -7.02 10.90 6.09
CA ASP A 78 -5.90 11.18 6.99
C ASP A 78 -4.67 10.34 6.67
N CYS A 79 -4.87 9.22 5.97
CA CYS A 79 -3.84 8.29 5.53
C CYS A 79 -3.40 8.60 4.10
N TYR A 80 -2.32 7.96 3.66
CA TYR A 80 -2.00 7.84 2.23
C TYR A 80 -2.05 6.36 1.83
N ILE A 81 -2.60 6.07 0.65
CA ILE A 81 -2.81 4.70 0.16
C ILE A 81 -2.28 4.59 -1.26
N ALA A 82 -1.43 3.60 -1.51
CA ALA A 82 -0.96 3.28 -2.84
C ALA A 82 -0.67 1.78 -2.99
N ASN A 83 -0.16 1.38 -4.16
CA ASN A 83 0.23 0.00 -4.45
C ASN A 83 1.69 -0.09 -4.90
N VAL A 84 2.27 -1.29 -4.87
CA VAL A 84 3.59 -1.58 -5.45
C VAL A 84 3.61 -1.24 -6.94
N VAL A 85 2.69 -1.81 -7.72
CA VAL A 85 2.50 -1.42 -9.12
C VAL A 85 1.36 -0.41 -9.26
N LYS A 86 1.49 0.54 -10.19
CA LYS A 86 0.50 1.62 -10.40
C LYS A 86 -0.50 1.33 -11.53
N CYS A 87 -0.39 0.17 -12.15
CA CYS A 87 -1.20 -0.23 -13.31
C CYS A 87 -1.80 -1.60 -13.02
N ARG A 88 -3.06 -1.82 -13.39
CA ARG A 88 -3.74 -3.10 -13.21
C ARG A 88 -3.08 -4.20 -14.06
N PRO A 89 -2.64 -5.32 -13.46
CA PRO A 89 -2.26 -6.50 -14.22
C PRO A 89 -3.46 -7.09 -14.98
N PRO A 90 -3.27 -7.61 -16.22
CA PRO A 90 -4.31 -8.27 -16.99
C PRO A 90 -5.04 -9.33 -16.16
N GLU A 91 -6.37 -9.35 -16.23
CA GLU A 91 -7.22 -10.31 -15.50
C GLU A 91 -7.03 -10.30 -13.96
N ASN A 92 -6.42 -9.25 -13.40
CA ASN A 92 -6.03 -9.17 -11.99
C ASN A 92 -5.07 -10.29 -11.54
N ARG A 93 -4.21 -10.78 -12.44
CA ARG A 93 -3.10 -11.65 -12.04
C ARG A 93 -2.15 -10.92 -11.10
N ASP A 94 -1.30 -11.68 -10.42
CA ASP A 94 -0.20 -11.11 -9.66
C ASP A 94 0.78 -10.35 -10.60
N PRO A 95 1.38 -9.23 -10.13
CA PRO A 95 2.42 -8.53 -10.88
C PRO A 95 3.70 -9.37 -10.96
N LYS A 96 4.34 -9.35 -12.12
CA LYS A 96 5.64 -10.00 -12.34
C LYS A 96 6.76 -9.22 -11.65
N SER A 97 7.88 -9.89 -11.36
CA SER A 97 9.08 -9.24 -10.81
C SER A 97 9.56 -8.05 -11.65
N GLU A 98 9.64 -8.21 -12.97
CA GLU A 98 10.02 -7.13 -13.90
C GLU A 98 9.07 -5.91 -13.85
N GLU A 99 7.77 -6.14 -13.59
CA GLU A 99 6.77 -5.09 -13.48
C GLU A 99 6.90 -4.35 -12.14
N ILE A 100 7.20 -5.08 -11.06
CA ILE A 100 7.49 -4.53 -9.74
C ILE A 100 8.76 -3.67 -9.80
N GLU A 101 9.86 -4.21 -10.34
CA GLU A 101 11.15 -3.51 -10.47
C GLU A 101 11.01 -2.21 -11.28
N ALA A 102 10.28 -2.24 -12.38
CA ALA A 102 10.04 -1.06 -13.20
C ALA A 102 9.19 0.02 -12.49
N CYS A 103 8.32 -0.38 -11.55
CA CYS A 103 7.36 0.52 -10.88
C CYS A 103 7.82 0.99 -9.49
N GLN A 104 8.66 0.20 -8.81
CA GLN A 104 9.19 0.47 -7.46
C GLN A 104 9.74 1.89 -7.27
N PRO A 105 10.46 2.51 -8.24
CA PRO A 105 10.95 3.88 -8.08
C PRO A 105 9.86 4.90 -7.74
N TYR A 106 8.63 4.71 -8.25
CA TYR A 106 7.51 5.60 -7.92
C TYR A 106 7.06 5.44 -6.47
N LEU A 107 6.99 4.20 -5.96
CA LEU A 107 6.62 3.94 -4.58
C LEU A 107 7.65 4.50 -3.61
N LEU A 108 8.94 4.28 -3.88
CA LEU A 108 10.02 4.80 -3.03
C LEU A 108 10.02 6.34 -2.99
N ALA A 109 9.84 6.98 -4.16
CA ALA A 109 9.71 8.43 -4.23
C ALA A 109 8.46 8.96 -3.50
N GLN A 110 7.34 8.22 -3.51
CA GLN A 110 6.16 8.57 -2.70
C GLN A 110 6.48 8.49 -1.19
N ILE A 111 7.14 7.41 -0.74
CA ILE A 111 7.51 7.23 0.66
C ILE A 111 8.43 8.36 1.13
N GLU A 112 9.43 8.73 0.31
CA GLU A 112 10.33 9.83 0.61
C GLU A 112 9.61 11.17 0.67
N ALA A 113 8.73 11.46 -0.31
CA ALA A 113 8.01 12.72 -0.37
C ALA A 113 6.98 12.91 0.76
N ILE A 114 6.31 11.83 1.17
CA ILE A 114 5.30 11.87 2.25
C ILE A 114 5.97 11.84 3.62
N ASN A 115 7.09 11.11 3.73
CA ASN A 115 7.81 10.87 4.97
C ASN A 115 6.91 10.42 6.15
N PRO A 116 6.17 9.30 6.01
CA PRO A 116 5.25 8.84 7.04
C PRO A 116 6.01 8.27 8.26
N THR A 117 5.37 8.29 9.43
CA THR A 117 5.87 7.62 10.65
C THR A 117 5.82 6.10 10.49
N VAL A 118 4.69 5.59 9.95
CA VAL A 118 4.44 4.17 9.78
C VAL A 118 4.04 3.86 8.33
N ILE A 119 4.68 2.84 7.75
CA ILE A 119 4.34 2.26 6.45
C ILE A 119 3.74 0.88 6.71
N VAL A 120 2.59 0.60 6.10
CA VAL A 120 1.81 -0.62 6.32
C VAL A 120 1.74 -1.41 5.02
N PRO A 121 2.70 -2.33 4.77
CA PRO A 121 2.61 -3.21 3.62
C PRO A 121 1.52 -4.26 3.83
N LEU A 122 0.59 -4.32 2.87
CA LEU A 122 -0.57 -5.21 2.86
C LEU A 122 -0.24 -6.45 2.02
N GLY A 123 0.06 -7.57 2.67
CA GLY A 123 0.36 -8.85 2.02
C GLY A 123 1.81 -9.01 1.55
N ASN A 124 2.06 -10.08 0.79
CA ASN A 124 3.42 -10.52 0.45
C ASN A 124 4.17 -9.54 -0.45
N PHE A 125 3.54 -9.01 -1.49
CA PHE A 125 4.25 -8.20 -2.50
C PHE A 125 4.85 -6.93 -1.91
N ALA A 126 4.05 -6.14 -1.21
CA ALA A 126 4.52 -4.93 -0.53
C ALA A 126 5.53 -5.26 0.57
N SER A 127 5.28 -6.31 1.37
CA SER A 127 6.17 -6.66 2.49
C SER A 127 7.53 -7.13 2.01
N ARG A 128 7.57 -8.00 1.00
CA ARG A 128 8.81 -8.54 0.44
C ARG A 128 9.64 -7.48 -0.26
N LEU A 129 8.98 -6.55 -0.96
CA LEU A 129 9.64 -5.43 -1.61
C LEU A 129 10.32 -4.50 -0.59
N LEU A 130 9.59 -4.07 0.44
CA LEU A 130 10.09 -3.06 1.39
C LEU A 130 11.04 -3.65 2.45
N LEU A 131 10.91 -4.93 2.78
CA LEU A 131 11.82 -5.62 3.71
C LEU A 131 12.95 -6.38 3.00
N GLU A 132 13.01 -6.32 1.66
CA GLU A 132 13.99 -7.03 0.84
C GLU A 132 14.13 -8.52 1.23
N THR A 133 13.00 -9.19 1.38
CA THR A 133 12.94 -10.56 1.94
C THR A 133 12.08 -11.50 1.09
N ARG A 134 12.30 -12.81 1.26
CA ARG A 134 11.44 -13.86 0.69
C ARG A 134 10.44 -14.42 1.70
N THR A 135 10.56 -14.01 2.97
CA THR A 135 9.69 -14.47 4.06
C THR A 135 8.23 -14.17 3.74
N GLY A 136 7.34 -15.12 4.06
CA GLY A 136 5.90 -14.98 3.84
C GLY A 136 5.22 -14.13 4.92
N ILE A 137 4.12 -13.47 4.55
CA ILE A 137 3.40 -12.53 5.41
C ILE A 137 2.98 -13.12 6.75
N THR A 138 2.60 -14.40 6.79
CA THR A 138 2.21 -15.09 8.04
C THR A 138 3.32 -15.07 9.10
N LYS A 139 4.60 -15.08 8.69
CA LYS A 139 5.75 -14.97 9.60
C LYS A 139 6.20 -13.52 9.84
N LEU A 140 5.91 -12.62 8.90
CA LEU A 140 6.34 -11.22 8.97
C LEU A 140 5.43 -10.35 9.83
N ARG A 141 4.13 -10.64 9.85
CA ARG A 141 3.12 -9.87 10.59
C ARG A 141 3.28 -10.01 12.11
N GLY A 142 2.57 -9.18 12.88
CA GLY A 142 2.58 -9.23 14.34
C GLY A 142 3.78 -8.53 14.99
N GLN A 143 4.63 -7.87 14.21
CA GLN A 143 5.76 -7.07 14.69
C GLN A 143 6.04 -5.90 13.75
N ASN A 144 6.84 -4.94 14.20
CA ASN A 144 7.32 -3.82 13.39
C ASN A 144 8.82 -3.95 13.07
N TYR A 145 9.24 -3.32 11.98
CA TYR A 145 10.62 -3.31 11.52
C TYR A 145 11.08 -1.86 11.33
N GLN A 146 12.37 -1.61 11.50
CA GLN A 146 12.97 -0.33 11.17
C GLN A 146 13.17 -0.20 9.67
N TYR A 147 12.79 0.94 9.10
CA TYR A 147 12.90 1.21 7.68
C TYR A 147 13.23 2.69 7.43
N LEU A 148 14.51 2.98 7.18
CA LEU A 148 14.98 4.33 6.83
C LEU A 148 14.48 5.42 7.79
N GLY A 149 14.53 5.17 9.11
CA GLY A 149 14.04 6.10 10.14
C GLY A 149 12.52 6.10 10.36
N ARG A 150 11.81 5.09 9.83
CA ARG A 150 10.36 4.87 9.95
C ARG A 150 10.09 3.46 10.44
N HIS A 151 8.81 3.17 10.71
CA HIS A 151 8.37 1.82 11.01
C HIS A 151 7.69 1.16 9.82
N LEU A 152 7.99 -0.11 9.57
CA LEU A 152 7.17 -1.00 8.74
C LEU A 152 6.34 -1.91 9.65
N VAL A 153 5.03 -1.98 9.42
CA VAL A 153 4.14 -2.95 10.09
C VAL A 153 3.44 -3.80 9.03
N PRO A 154 4.03 -4.95 8.65
CA PRO A 154 3.39 -5.88 7.72
C PRO A 154 2.11 -6.48 8.30
N THR A 155 1.07 -6.55 7.48
CA THR A 155 -0.15 -7.27 7.82
C THR A 155 -0.74 -7.98 6.59
N PHE A 156 -1.77 -8.80 6.80
CA PHE A 156 -2.43 -9.50 5.70
C PHE A 156 -3.07 -8.51 4.72
N HIS A 157 -3.16 -8.91 3.46
CA HIS A 157 -3.93 -8.13 2.50
C HIS A 157 -5.44 -8.25 2.83
N PRO A 158 -6.25 -7.17 2.79
CA PRO A 158 -7.68 -7.24 3.13
C PRO A 158 -8.47 -8.28 2.32
N ALA A 159 -8.07 -8.53 1.06
CA ALA A 159 -8.67 -9.59 0.25
C ALA A 159 -8.48 -11.01 0.84
N ALA A 160 -7.42 -11.24 1.61
CA ALA A 160 -7.20 -12.49 2.31
C ALA A 160 -8.18 -12.65 3.48
N ALA A 161 -8.48 -11.59 4.24
CA ALA A 161 -9.48 -11.63 5.31
C ALA A 161 -10.90 -11.89 4.78
N LEU A 162 -11.24 -11.32 3.62
CA LEU A 162 -12.52 -11.61 2.95
C LEU A 162 -12.72 -13.08 2.56
N ARG A 163 -11.62 -13.85 2.40
CA ARG A 163 -11.66 -15.28 2.08
C ARG A 163 -11.41 -16.18 3.29
N GLY A 164 -10.49 -15.77 4.16
CA GLY A 164 -9.95 -16.56 5.27
C GLY A 164 -10.73 -16.46 6.57
N GLY A 165 -11.81 -15.67 6.60
CA GLY A 165 -12.72 -15.58 7.73
C GLY A 165 -12.16 -14.83 8.94
N VAL A 166 -12.82 -15.00 10.09
CA VAL A 166 -12.67 -14.17 11.29
C VAL A 166 -11.22 -14.14 11.82
N LYS A 167 -10.53 -15.28 11.84
CA LYS A 167 -9.15 -15.36 12.38
C LYS A 167 -8.15 -14.46 11.65
N VAL A 168 -8.26 -14.34 10.33
CA VAL A 168 -7.37 -13.45 9.56
C VAL A 168 -7.67 -11.99 9.86
N LEU A 169 -8.95 -11.66 10.05
CA LEU A 169 -9.40 -10.33 10.42
C LEU A 169 -8.90 -9.94 11.83
N ASP A 170 -8.97 -10.84 12.80
CA ASP A 170 -8.52 -10.58 14.18
C ASP A 170 -7.02 -10.27 14.21
N HIS A 171 -6.20 -11.06 13.49
CA HIS A 171 -4.78 -10.76 13.33
C HIS A 171 -4.52 -9.39 12.68
N MET A 172 -5.35 -8.98 11.71
CA MET A 172 -5.22 -7.64 11.13
C MET A 172 -5.56 -6.56 12.16
N ARG A 173 -6.59 -6.74 12.99
CA ARG A 173 -6.93 -5.79 14.06
C ARG A 173 -5.77 -5.62 15.04
N GLU A 174 -5.16 -6.72 15.49
CA GLU A 174 -3.95 -6.68 16.34
C GLU A 174 -2.81 -5.88 15.70
N ASP A 175 -2.60 -6.02 14.39
CA ASP A 175 -1.56 -5.28 13.68
C ASP A 175 -1.90 -3.79 13.58
N PHE A 176 -3.18 -3.43 13.44
CA PHE A 176 -3.66 -2.05 13.41
C PHE A 176 -3.55 -1.37 14.78
N VAL A 177 -3.82 -2.07 15.87
CA VAL A 177 -3.56 -1.54 17.23
C VAL A 177 -2.08 -1.16 17.37
N ARG A 178 -1.15 -2.01 16.90
CA ARG A 178 0.28 -1.68 16.90
C ARG A 178 0.63 -0.47 16.02
N ILE A 179 -0.05 -0.31 14.88
CA ILE A 179 0.13 0.87 14.03
C ILE A 179 -0.26 2.13 14.81
N LYS A 180 -1.39 2.12 15.52
CA LYS A 180 -1.84 3.24 16.35
C LYS A 180 -0.82 3.59 17.44
N GLU A 181 -0.36 2.59 18.19
CA GLU A 181 0.66 2.78 19.24
C GLU A 181 1.93 3.45 18.71
N LEU A 182 2.41 3.06 17.51
CA LEU A 182 3.61 3.63 16.90
C LEU A 182 3.41 5.06 16.39
N VAL A 183 2.18 5.42 15.98
CA VAL A 183 1.85 6.78 15.54
C VAL A 183 1.70 7.72 16.74
N GLU A 184 1.18 7.22 17.86
CA GLU A 184 0.97 7.99 19.09
C GLU A 184 2.22 8.05 20.00
N ALA A 185 3.23 7.22 19.73
CA ALA A 185 4.46 7.20 20.50
C ALA A 185 5.21 8.55 20.40
N PRO A 186 5.67 9.12 21.54
CA PRO A 186 6.45 10.35 21.53
C PRO A 186 7.80 10.12 20.83
N CYS A 187 8.20 11.09 19.99
CA CYS A 187 9.51 11.13 19.31
C CYS A 187 10.67 11.30 20.29
#